data_AF-A0A433BIJ5-F1
#
_entry.id   AF-A0A433BIJ5-F1
#
_cell.length_a   1.000
_cell.length_b   1.000
_cell.length_c   1.000
_cell.angle_alpha   90.00
_cell.angle_beta   90.00
_cell.angle_gamma   90.00
#
_symmetry.space_group_name_H-M   'P 1'
#
loop_
_entity.id
_entity.type
_entity.pdbx_description
1 polymer ?
#
loop_
_entity_poly.entity_id
_entity_poly.type
_entity_poly.pdbx_seq_one_letter_code
_entity_poly.pdbx_strand_id
1 'polypeptide(L)'
;RLGLQRHVIVQPSTYGTDNRLLLDTLRAAGPQARGVAVLGTEASEAELQTLHDAGVRGVRFNLSFLVGVSADMMLPLSKRLAERGWHLQVNGTAALLQAHEAALSQLACPLVIDHMGQLPQPAGLKHPAWRLYQRWLDGGRTWFKLSGAYLTAQRADLADVGTVAQALLSHAPERMVWGSDWPHPTKKADAKPDDAAYFDLIAQWAPDARLRHRILVDNPAVLYGFPSL
;
A
#
# COMPACT_ATOMS: atom_id res chain seq x y z
N ARG A 1 19.84 -6.80 -7.47
CA ARG A 1 19.48 -8.13 -6.92
C ARG A 1 18.08 -8.59 -7.36
N LEU A 2 17.02 -7.77 -7.20
CA LEU A 2 15.63 -8.20 -7.49
C LEU A 2 15.09 -7.84 -8.89
N GLY A 3 15.84 -7.10 -9.71
CA GLY A 3 15.39 -6.69 -11.05
C GLY A 3 14.28 -5.63 -11.08
N LEU A 4 13.98 -4.99 -9.95
CA LEU A 4 13.00 -3.90 -9.85
C LEU A 4 13.53 -2.64 -10.54
N GLN A 5 12.71 -2.04 -11.40
CA GLN A 5 13.04 -0.82 -12.17
C GLN A 5 12.26 0.41 -11.72
N ARG A 6 11.15 0.24 -11.00
CA ARG A 6 10.30 1.33 -10.52
C ARG A 6 10.03 1.15 -9.05
N HIS A 7 10.01 2.25 -8.31
CA HIS A 7 9.93 2.22 -6.86
C HIS A 7 8.87 3.19 -6.34
N VAL A 8 8.14 2.77 -5.31
CA VAL A 8 7.23 3.63 -4.57
C VAL A 8 7.79 3.80 -3.16
N ILE A 9 8.18 5.03 -2.83
CA ILE A 9 8.78 5.39 -1.56
C ILE A 9 7.68 5.95 -0.68
N VAL A 10 7.44 5.30 0.45
CA VAL A 10 6.39 5.67 1.39
C VAL A 10 7.03 6.37 2.58
N GLN A 11 6.52 7.56 2.91
CA GLN A 11 6.93 8.33 4.09
C GLN A 11 6.83 7.45 5.35
N PRO A 12 7.94 7.24 6.08
CA PRO A 12 7.89 6.50 7.34
C PRO A 12 7.13 7.29 8.40
N SER A 13 6.26 6.62 9.16
CA SER A 13 5.40 7.28 10.15
C SER A 13 6.18 8.05 11.22
N THR A 14 7.43 7.68 11.50
CA THR A 14 8.30 8.34 12.48
C THR A 14 8.70 9.77 12.10
N TYR A 15 8.67 10.12 10.82
CA TYR A 15 8.94 11.49 10.35
C TYR A 15 7.68 12.37 10.34
N GLY A 16 6.50 11.79 10.64
CA GLY A 16 5.23 12.51 10.57
C GLY A 16 5.05 13.20 9.21
N THR A 17 4.65 14.47 9.25
CA THR A 17 4.38 15.30 8.06
C THR A 17 5.63 15.96 7.45
N ASP A 18 6.83 15.69 7.98
CA ASP A 18 8.08 16.21 7.39
C ASP A 18 8.52 15.36 6.19
N ASN A 19 8.01 15.70 5.01
CA ASN A 19 8.28 14.99 3.76
C ASN A 19 9.60 15.42 3.08
N ARG A 20 10.47 16.21 3.72
CA ARG A 20 11.68 16.74 3.05
C ARG A 20 12.61 15.63 2.54
N LEU A 21 12.87 14.61 3.37
CA LEU A 21 13.68 13.47 2.97
C LEU A 21 13.03 12.66 1.84
N LEU A 22 11.70 12.50 1.87
CA LEU A 22 10.96 11.87 0.77
C LEU A 22 11.16 12.65 -0.54
N LEU A 23 11.00 13.97 -0.52
CA LEU A 23 11.17 14.84 -1.68
C LEU A 23 12.59 14.74 -2.25
N ASP A 24 13.61 14.83 -1.39
CA ASP A 24 15.01 14.73 -1.82
C ASP A 24 15.32 13.35 -2.42
N THR A 25 14.76 12.29 -1.83
CA THR A 25 14.93 10.93 -2.35
C THR A 25 14.27 10.76 -3.72
N LEU A 26 13.07 11.31 -3.92
CA LEU A 26 12.37 11.25 -5.21
C LEU A 26 13.10 12.04 -6.29
N ARG A 27 13.63 13.22 -5.96
CA ARG A 27 14.46 14.02 -6.88
C ARG A 27 15.72 13.27 -7.30
N ALA A 28 16.38 12.61 -6.36
CA ALA A 28 17.57 11.81 -6.64
C ALA A 28 17.25 10.55 -7.47
N ALA A 29 16.12 9.89 -7.23
CA ALA A 29 15.71 8.68 -7.94
C ALA A 29 15.13 8.95 -9.34
N GLY A 30 14.63 10.16 -9.59
CA GLY A 30 14.12 10.58 -10.90
C GLY A 30 12.79 9.92 -11.28
N PRO A 31 12.48 9.82 -12.59
CA PRO A 31 11.13 9.48 -13.07
C PRO A 31 10.68 8.04 -12.77
N GLN A 32 11.62 7.17 -12.37
CA GLN A 32 11.38 5.79 -11.97
C GLN A 32 10.83 5.66 -10.54
N ALA A 33 10.80 6.74 -9.77
CA ALA A 33 10.24 6.75 -8.42
C ALA A 33 8.91 7.50 -8.33
N ARG A 34 8.06 7.05 -7.41
CA ARG A 34 6.85 7.75 -6.95
C ARG A 34 6.81 7.77 -5.43
N GLY A 35 6.12 8.77 -4.89
CA GLY A 35 6.01 8.98 -3.45
C GLY A 35 4.61 8.73 -2.91
N VAL A 36 4.54 8.32 -1.64
CA VAL A 36 3.35 8.43 -0.80
C VAL A 36 3.72 9.22 0.45
N ALA A 37 3.17 10.42 0.57
CA ALA A 37 3.49 11.38 1.63
C ALA A 37 2.63 11.17 2.88
N VAL A 38 2.90 11.91 3.95
CA VAL A 38 1.97 12.10 5.08
C VAL A 38 1.70 13.60 5.19
N LEU A 39 0.43 14.01 5.27
CA LEU A 39 0.04 15.42 5.26
C LEU A 39 -0.87 15.77 6.43
N GLY A 40 -0.73 17.00 6.91
CA GLY A 40 -1.74 17.66 7.74
C GLY A 40 -2.95 18.09 6.91
N THR A 41 -4.10 18.38 7.55
CA THR A 41 -5.29 18.91 6.87
C THR A 41 -5.03 20.27 6.24
N GLU A 42 -4.18 21.07 6.87
CA GLU A 42 -3.84 22.43 6.49
C GLU A 42 -2.74 22.52 5.42
N ALA A 43 -2.34 21.40 4.82
CA ALA A 43 -1.37 21.41 3.72
C ALA A 43 -1.85 22.36 2.62
N SER A 44 -1.02 23.30 2.19
CA SER A 44 -1.43 24.32 1.20
C SER A 44 -1.49 23.73 -0.22
N GLU A 45 -2.19 24.39 -1.16
CA GLU A 45 -2.17 23.98 -2.57
C GLU A 45 -0.76 24.05 -3.18
N ALA A 46 0.07 25.01 -2.74
CA ALA A 46 1.47 25.10 -3.16
C ALA A 46 2.31 23.91 -2.66
N GLU A 47 2.06 23.47 -1.43
CA GLU A 47 2.70 22.26 -0.88
C GLU A 47 2.27 21.01 -1.65
N LEU A 48 0.96 20.84 -1.91
CA LEU A 48 0.44 19.73 -2.71
C LEU A 48 1.05 19.73 -4.12
N GLN A 49 1.20 20.90 -4.74
CA GLN A 49 1.84 21.02 -6.05
C GLN A 49 3.32 20.62 -5.99
N THR A 50 4.05 21.10 -4.98
CA THR A 50 5.47 20.74 -4.77
C THR A 50 5.64 19.22 -4.63
N LEU A 51 4.77 18.57 -3.87
CA LEU A 51 4.74 17.12 -3.72
C LEU A 51 4.41 16.42 -5.04
N HIS A 52 3.45 16.94 -5.80
CA HIS A 52 3.07 16.41 -7.11
C HIS A 52 4.22 16.42 -8.10
N ASP A 53 4.90 17.56 -8.21
CA ASP A 53 6.01 17.77 -9.14
C ASP A 53 7.21 16.89 -8.80
N ALA A 54 7.42 16.62 -7.50
CA ALA A 54 8.42 15.66 -7.05
C ALA A 54 8.02 14.18 -7.27
N GLY A 55 6.79 13.90 -7.71
CA GLY A 55 6.33 12.54 -8.01
C GLY A 55 5.50 11.86 -6.93
N VAL A 56 5.02 12.59 -5.91
CA VAL A 56 4.05 12.04 -4.95
C VAL A 56 2.71 11.78 -5.64
N ARG A 57 2.09 10.64 -5.35
CA ARG A 57 0.80 10.21 -5.93
C ARG A 57 -0.19 9.67 -4.90
N GLY A 58 0.11 9.85 -3.62
CA GLY A 58 -0.80 9.46 -2.55
C GLY A 58 -0.38 9.98 -1.19
N VAL A 59 -1.28 9.80 -0.23
CA VAL A 59 -1.07 10.16 1.19
C VAL A 59 -1.36 8.95 2.06
N ARG A 60 -0.52 8.71 3.08
CA ARG A 60 -0.65 7.57 3.97
C ARG A 60 -1.22 7.93 5.33
N PHE A 61 -2.12 7.08 5.80
CA PHE A 61 -2.58 6.98 7.18
C PHE A 61 -2.15 5.65 7.77
N ASN A 62 -1.40 5.68 8.87
CA ASN A 62 -1.09 4.47 9.63
C ASN A 62 -1.98 4.44 10.87
N LEU A 63 -3.10 3.71 10.80
CA LEU A 63 -4.07 3.61 11.89
C LEU A 63 -3.50 2.93 13.13
N SER A 64 -2.46 2.12 12.99
CA SER A 64 -1.73 1.52 14.12
C SER A 64 -0.79 2.50 14.82
N PHE A 65 -0.39 3.58 14.13
CA PHE A 65 0.54 4.57 14.65
C PHE A 65 0.29 5.93 13.98
N LEU A 66 -0.70 6.64 14.51
CA LEU A 66 -1.14 7.94 14.03
C LEU A 66 -0.17 9.02 14.53
N VAL A 67 0.80 9.39 13.69
CA VAL A 67 1.75 10.47 13.97
C VAL A 67 1.48 11.63 13.03
N GLY A 68 1.12 12.78 13.60
CA GLY A 68 0.81 14.00 12.85
C GLY A 68 -0.49 13.93 12.04
N VAL A 69 -1.30 12.88 12.24
CA VAL A 69 -2.58 12.67 11.55
C VAL A 69 -3.62 12.04 12.48
N SER A 70 -4.90 12.19 12.16
CA SER A 70 -6.04 11.54 12.81
C SER A 70 -7.03 11.03 11.77
N ALA A 71 -7.86 10.05 12.14
CA ALA A 71 -8.74 9.36 11.19
C ALA A 71 -9.81 10.27 10.56
N ASP A 72 -10.28 11.27 11.29
CA ASP A 72 -11.26 12.27 10.82
C ASP A 72 -10.73 13.13 9.66
N MET A 73 -9.41 13.23 9.50
CA MET A 73 -8.77 13.96 8.39
C MET A 73 -8.92 13.25 7.04
N MET A 74 -9.21 11.94 7.02
CA MET A 74 -9.22 11.14 5.79
C MET A 74 -10.28 11.64 4.80
N LEU A 75 -11.49 11.95 5.26
CA LEU A 75 -12.59 12.36 4.36
C LEU A 75 -12.32 13.72 3.69
N PRO A 76 -11.99 14.80 4.43
CA PRO A 76 -11.63 16.08 3.81
C PRO A 76 -10.45 15.97 2.85
N LEU A 77 -9.38 15.28 3.24
CA LEU A 77 -8.21 15.12 2.39
C LEU A 77 -8.53 14.31 1.12
N SER A 78 -9.36 13.26 1.21
CA SER A 78 -9.69 12.42 0.05
C SER A 78 -10.26 13.20 -1.13
N LYS A 79 -10.98 14.31 -0.88
CA LYS A 79 -11.53 15.18 -1.93
C LYS A 79 -10.41 15.89 -2.71
N ARG A 80 -9.47 16.49 -1.97
CA ARG A 80 -8.27 17.15 -2.54
C ARG A 80 -7.35 16.17 -3.27
N LEU A 81 -7.26 14.94 -2.77
CA LEU A 81 -6.52 13.86 -3.43
C LEU A 81 -7.18 13.44 -4.76
N ALA A 82 -8.52 13.36 -4.79
CA ALA A 82 -9.26 12.97 -5.98
C ALA A 82 -9.05 13.95 -7.14
N GLU A 83 -9.05 15.26 -6.87
CA GLU A 83 -8.79 16.32 -7.86
C GLU A 83 -7.42 16.19 -8.54
N ARG A 84 -6.45 15.54 -7.88
CA ARG A 84 -5.08 15.34 -8.37
C ARG A 84 -4.83 13.94 -8.94
N GLY A 85 -5.85 13.07 -8.94
CA GLY A 85 -5.70 11.66 -9.30
C GLY A 85 -4.83 10.88 -8.32
N TRP A 86 -4.73 11.31 -7.07
CA TRP A 86 -3.97 10.63 -6.02
C TRP A 86 -4.84 9.61 -5.27
N HIS A 87 -4.20 8.72 -4.52
CA HIS A 87 -4.87 7.77 -3.64
C HIS A 87 -4.63 8.05 -2.16
N LEU A 88 -5.52 7.56 -1.32
CA LEU A 88 -5.31 7.48 0.12
C LEU A 88 -4.86 6.06 0.46
N GLN A 89 -3.69 5.93 1.08
CA GLN A 89 -3.11 4.66 1.51
C GLN A 89 -3.31 4.45 3.01
N VAL A 90 -3.74 3.27 3.42
CA VAL A 90 -4.02 2.95 4.82
C VAL A 90 -3.27 1.70 5.26
N ASN A 91 -2.54 1.81 6.37
CA ASN A 91 -2.04 0.68 7.13
C ASN A 91 -2.86 0.51 8.41
N GLY A 92 -3.22 -0.73 8.72
CA GLY A 92 -3.89 -1.10 9.97
C GLY A 92 -4.16 -2.59 10.02
N THR A 93 -4.44 -3.09 11.23
CA THR A 93 -4.94 -4.46 11.41
C THR A 93 -6.34 -4.59 10.80
N ALA A 94 -6.78 -5.82 10.52
CA ALA A 94 -8.13 -6.06 10.03
C ALA A 94 -9.22 -5.46 10.93
N ALA A 95 -9.02 -5.48 12.26
CA ALA A 95 -9.92 -4.87 13.23
C ALA A 95 -9.94 -3.33 13.14
N LEU A 96 -8.78 -2.69 12.98
CA LEU A 96 -8.70 -1.24 12.80
C LEU A 96 -9.36 -0.78 11.50
N LEU A 97 -9.16 -1.52 10.41
CA LEU A 97 -9.79 -1.25 9.13
C LEU A 97 -11.32 -1.39 9.22
N GLN A 98 -11.81 -2.40 9.92
CA GLN A 98 -13.25 -2.59 10.16
C GLN A 98 -13.83 -1.47 11.04
N ALA A 99 -13.12 -1.04 12.08
CA ALA A 99 -13.56 0.06 12.93
C ALA A 99 -13.70 1.40 12.18
N HIS A 100 -12.99 1.56 11.06
CA HIS A 100 -13.02 2.75 10.22
C HIS A 100 -13.79 2.55 8.90
N GLU A 101 -14.56 1.46 8.75
CA GLU A 101 -15.26 1.10 7.50
C GLU A 101 -16.11 2.26 6.95
N ALA A 102 -16.85 2.95 7.82
CA ALA A 102 -17.72 4.04 7.43
C ALA A 102 -16.96 5.19 6.74
N ALA A 103 -15.80 5.58 7.27
CA ALA A 103 -14.97 6.64 6.69
C ALA A 103 -14.27 6.17 5.42
N LEU A 104 -13.68 4.98 5.44
CA LEU A 104 -12.92 4.43 4.31
C LEU A 104 -13.79 4.16 3.08
N SER A 105 -15.06 3.80 3.28
CA SER A 105 -16.00 3.54 2.17
C SER A 105 -16.53 4.83 1.52
N GLN A 106 -16.39 5.97 2.19
CA GLN A 106 -16.89 7.28 1.74
C GLN A 106 -15.82 8.16 1.07
N LEU A 107 -14.60 7.64 0.91
CA LEU A 107 -13.50 8.40 0.31
C LEU A 107 -13.83 8.80 -1.15
N ALA A 108 -13.45 10.02 -1.51
CA ALA A 108 -13.63 10.54 -2.86
C ALA A 108 -12.57 10.02 -3.84
N CYS A 109 -11.38 9.68 -3.34
CA CYS A 109 -10.26 9.14 -4.12
C CYS A 109 -10.14 7.61 -4.02
N PRO A 110 -9.30 6.96 -4.82
CA PRO A 110 -8.94 5.56 -4.63
C PRO A 110 -8.37 5.28 -3.23
N LEU A 111 -8.64 4.07 -2.74
CA LEU A 111 -8.13 3.56 -1.46
C LEU A 111 -7.07 2.49 -1.73
N VAL A 112 -5.94 2.55 -1.05
CA VAL A 112 -4.90 1.51 -1.07
C VAL A 112 -4.75 0.93 0.32
N ILE A 113 -4.98 -0.37 0.48
CA ILE A 113 -4.80 -1.08 1.75
C ILE A 113 -3.42 -1.73 1.77
N ASP A 114 -2.61 -1.39 2.79
CA ASP A 114 -1.29 -1.98 2.99
C ASP A 114 -1.40 -3.44 3.48
N HIS A 115 -0.40 -4.25 3.10
CA HIS A 115 -0.12 -5.58 3.65
C HIS A 115 -1.31 -6.55 3.72
N MET A 116 -2.07 -6.66 2.63
CA MET A 116 -3.26 -7.52 2.53
C MET A 116 -4.32 -7.24 3.62
N GLY A 117 -4.34 -6.02 4.17
CA GLY A 117 -5.20 -5.62 5.30
C GLY A 117 -4.86 -6.33 6.61
N GLN A 118 -3.68 -6.97 6.68
CA GLN A 118 -3.23 -7.76 7.82
C GLN A 118 -4.29 -8.75 8.32
N LEU A 119 -5.00 -9.41 7.40
CA LEU A 119 -5.85 -10.54 7.76
C LEU A 119 -5.00 -11.65 8.39
N PRO A 120 -5.47 -12.28 9.48
CA PRO A 120 -4.72 -13.35 10.14
C PRO A 120 -4.51 -14.52 9.19
N GLN A 121 -3.32 -15.08 9.14
CA GLN A 121 -3.01 -16.25 8.30
C GLN A 121 -2.86 -17.50 9.18
N PRO A 122 -3.32 -18.68 8.72
CA PRO A 122 -3.97 -18.96 7.43
C PRO A 122 -5.50 -18.76 7.45
N ALA A 123 -6.08 -18.34 8.58
CA ALA A 123 -7.53 -18.32 8.79
C ALA A 123 -8.27 -17.10 8.19
N GLY A 124 -7.58 -16.25 7.43
CA GLY A 124 -8.04 -14.92 7.06
C GLY A 124 -9.37 -14.89 6.31
N LEU A 125 -9.64 -15.89 5.47
CA LEU A 125 -10.90 -15.98 4.71
C LEU A 125 -12.13 -16.23 5.59
N LYS A 126 -11.94 -16.73 6.81
CA LYS A 126 -13.01 -16.91 7.81
C LYS A 126 -13.22 -15.66 8.66
N HIS A 127 -12.31 -14.69 8.59
CA HIS A 127 -12.41 -13.46 9.37
C HIS A 127 -13.53 -12.55 8.82
N PRO A 128 -14.32 -11.86 9.67
CA PRO A 128 -15.41 -10.99 9.20
C PRO A 128 -14.97 -9.90 8.21
N ALA A 129 -13.76 -9.35 8.39
CA ALA A 129 -13.18 -8.34 7.49
C ALA A 129 -12.94 -8.85 6.06
N TRP A 130 -12.88 -10.16 5.81
CA TRP A 130 -12.74 -10.68 4.44
C TRP A 130 -13.90 -10.25 3.55
N ARG A 131 -15.15 -10.35 4.06
CA ARG A 131 -16.35 -9.90 3.33
C ARG A 131 -16.33 -8.39 3.08
N LEU A 132 -15.76 -7.61 4.00
CA LEU A 132 -15.58 -6.17 3.82
C LEU A 132 -14.62 -5.90 2.67
N TYR A 133 -13.50 -6.61 2.59
CA TYR A 133 -12.50 -6.40 1.55
C TYR A 133 -13.05 -6.74 0.17
N GLN A 134 -13.86 -7.81 0.05
CA GLN A 134 -14.58 -8.12 -1.18
C GLN A 134 -15.48 -6.96 -1.61
N ARG A 135 -16.32 -6.42 -0.70
CA ARG A 135 -17.17 -5.25 -1.02
C ARG A 135 -16.36 -4.03 -1.45
N TRP A 136 -15.23 -3.77 -0.82
CA TRP A 136 -14.35 -2.68 -1.21
C TRP A 136 -13.74 -2.88 -2.60
N LEU A 137 -13.35 -4.11 -2.94
CA LEU A 137 -12.87 -4.45 -4.29
C LEU A 137 -13.98 -4.35 -5.33
N ASP A 138 -15.19 -4.83 -5.03
CA ASP A 138 -16.37 -4.74 -5.89
C ASP A 138 -16.76 -3.28 -6.19
N GLY A 139 -16.48 -2.37 -5.25
CA GLY A 139 -16.62 -0.92 -5.44
C GLY A 139 -15.64 -0.31 -6.46
N GLY A 140 -14.67 -1.08 -6.96
CA GLY A 140 -13.83 -0.76 -8.12
C GLY A 140 -12.71 0.27 -7.88
N ARG A 141 -12.67 0.92 -6.72
CA ARG A 141 -11.69 1.99 -6.37
C ARG A 141 -10.68 1.59 -5.29
N THR A 142 -10.79 0.39 -4.73
CA THR A 142 -9.89 -0.10 -3.69
C THR A 142 -8.82 -1.02 -4.27
N TRP A 143 -7.60 -0.84 -3.80
CA TRP A 143 -6.40 -1.61 -4.15
C TRP A 143 -5.83 -2.26 -2.90
N PHE A 144 -5.13 -3.37 -3.07
CA PHE A 144 -4.39 -4.03 -1.99
C PHE A 144 -2.92 -4.21 -2.36
N LYS A 145 -2.05 -4.00 -1.37
CA LYS A 145 -0.63 -4.36 -1.48
C LYS A 145 -0.42 -5.80 -1.02
N LEU A 146 0.09 -6.63 -1.91
CA LEU A 146 0.64 -7.95 -1.64
C LEU A 146 2.05 -7.77 -1.05
N SER A 147 2.12 -7.37 0.21
CA SER A 147 3.36 -7.05 0.93
C SER A 147 3.26 -7.41 2.40
N GLY A 148 4.36 -7.31 3.15
CA GLY A 148 4.33 -7.45 4.62
C GLY A 148 3.84 -8.80 5.13
N ALA A 149 4.03 -9.90 4.37
CA ALA A 149 3.54 -11.23 4.75
C ALA A 149 3.98 -11.68 6.17
N TYR A 150 5.20 -11.34 6.59
CA TYR A 150 5.71 -11.61 7.95
C TYR A 150 4.90 -10.99 9.09
N LEU A 151 4.01 -10.03 8.80
CA LEU A 151 3.21 -9.36 9.83
C LEU A 151 2.13 -10.29 10.39
N THR A 152 1.68 -11.26 9.59
CA THR A 152 0.58 -12.16 9.95
C THR A 152 0.95 -13.65 9.87
N ALA A 153 2.11 -13.97 9.28
CA ALA A 153 2.69 -15.31 9.28
C ALA A 153 2.86 -15.84 10.71
N GLN A 154 2.48 -17.10 10.91
CA GLN A 154 2.74 -17.89 12.11
C GLN A 154 3.96 -18.80 11.93
N ARG A 155 4.43 -19.00 10.68
CA ARG A 155 5.62 -19.79 10.38
C ARG A 155 6.78 -18.94 9.91
N ALA A 156 7.99 -19.33 10.33
CA ALA A 156 9.23 -18.65 9.92
C ALA A 156 9.54 -18.82 8.42
N ASP A 157 9.13 -19.94 7.81
CA ASP A 157 9.27 -20.21 6.39
C ASP A 157 8.16 -19.58 5.53
N LEU A 158 7.19 -18.91 6.16
CA LEU A 158 6.08 -18.21 5.51
C LEU A 158 5.16 -19.12 4.70
N ALA A 159 5.27 -20.45 4.84
CA ALA A 159 4.47 -21.38 4.06
C ALA A 159 2.96 -21.29 4.38
N ASP A 160 2.59 -20.62 5.47
CA ASP A 160 1.21 -20.35 5.87
C ASP A 160 0.64 -19.03 5.33
N VAL A 161 1.46 -18.23 4.63
CA VAL A 161 1.00 -16.98 3.99
C VAL A 161 0.83 -17.18 2.49
N GLY A 162 -0.43 -17.16 2.06
CA GLY A 162 -0.76 -17.30 0.63
C GLY A 162 -2.24 -17.36 0.38
N THR A 163 -3.00 -17.97 1.29
CA THR A 163 -4.46 -18.10 1.19
C THR A 163 -5.15 -16.76 0.94
N VAL A 164 -4.85 -15.72 1.74
CA VAL A 164 -5.42 -14.38 1.52
C VAL A 164 -4.91 -13.74 0.21
N ALA A 165 -3.62 -13.85 -0.10
CA ALA A 165 -3.05 -13.27 -1.32
C ALA A 165 -3.69 -13.86 -2.58
N GLN A 166 -3.79 -15.19 -2.65
CA GLN A 166 -4.43 -15.93 -3.73
C GLN A 166 -5.92 -15.61 -3.83
N ALA A 167 -6.62 -15.46 -2.71
CA ALA A 167 -8.03 -15.08 -2.72
C ALA A 167 -8.23 -13.64 -3.23
N LEU A 168 -7.40 -12.68 -2.82
CA LEU A 168 -7.42 -11.31 -3.34
C LEU A 168 -7.13 -11.28 -4.85
N LEU A 169 -6.11 -12.03 -5.29
CA LEU A 169 -5.74 -12.18 -6.69
C LEU A 169 -6.84 -12.82 -7.54
N SER A 170 -7.56 -13.78 -6.99
CA SER A 170 -8.68 -14.44 -7.67
C SER A 170 -9.89 -13.52 -7.77
N HIS A 171 -10.10 -12.64 -6.78
CA HIS A 171 -11.26 -11.74 -6.71
C HIS A 171 -11.11 -10.51 -7.60
N ALA A 172 -9.96 -9.82 -7.56
CA ALA A 172 -9.72 -8.58 -8.32
C ALA A 172 -8.23 -8.43 -8.71
N PRO A 173 -7.71 -9.23 -9.66
CA PRO A 173 -6.30 -9.23 -10.02
C PRO A 173 -5.78 -7.87 -10.52
N GLU A 174 -6.65 -7.03 -11.09
CA GLU A 174 -6.38 -5.67 -11.55
C GLU A 174 -6.34 -4.62 -10.44
N ARG A 175 -6.51 -5.03 -9.18
CA ARG A 175 -6.44 -4.18 -7.99
C ARG A 175 -5.32 -4.57 -7.03
N MET A 176 -4.38 -5.39 -7.49
CA MET A 176 -3.27 -5.89 -6.69
C MET A 176 -1.95 -5.26 -7.12
N VAL A 177 -1.16 -4.78 -6.17
CA VAL A 177 0.23 -4.37 -6.41
C VAL A 177 1.14 -5.08 -5.41
N TRP A 178 2.39 -5.32 -5.77
CA TRP A 178 3.38 -5.90 -4.85
C TRP A 178 4.25 -4.81 -4.21
N GLY A 179 4.77 -5.08 -3.02
CA GLY A 179 5.81 -4.26 -2.39
C GLY A 179 6.67 -5.07 -1.42
N SER A 180 7.93 -4.69 -1.25
CA SER A 180 8.84 -5.39 -0.34
C SER A 180 8.56 -5.11 1.13
N ASP A 181 8.08 -3.90 1.46
CA ASP A 181 8.07 -3.36 2.82
C ASP A 181 9.47 -3.12 3.42
N TRP A 182 10.50 -3.09 2.56
CA TRP A 182 11.85 -2.70 2.95
C TRP A 182 11.83 -1.30 3.61
N PRO A 183 12.56 -1.08 4.72
CA PRO A 183 13.61 -1.90 5.30
C PRO A 183 13.16 -2.88 6.40
N HIS A 184 11.88 -3.30 6.39
CA HIS A 184 11.27 -4.21 7.35
C HIS A 184 11.32 -3.70 8.80
N PRO A 185 10.82 -2.48 9.06
CA PRO A 185 11.05 -1.77 10.33
C PRO A 185 10.37 -2.44 11.54
N THR A 186 9.37 -3.30 11.34
CA THR A 186 8.70 -4.04 12.42
C THR A 186 9.45 -5.32 12.82
N LYS A 187 10.58 -5.63 12.18
CA LYS A 187 11.43 -6.78 12.51
C LYS A 187 12.76 -6.31 13.10
N LYS A 188 13.25 -7.08 14.06
CA LYS A 188 14.60 -6.90 14.62
C LYS A 188 15.64 -7.13 13.52
N ALA A 189 16.81 -6.52 13.66
CA ALA A 189 17.86 -6.56 12.65
C ALA A 189 18.31 -7.97 12.27
N ASP A 190 18.36 -8.89 13.24
CA ASP A 190 18.72 -10.30 13.11
C ASP A 190 17.57 -11.20 12.63
N ALA A 191 16.36 -10.64 12.49
CA ALA A 191 15.14 -11.35 12.07
C ALA A 191 14.50 -10.68 10.85
N LYS A 192 15.25 -9.89 10.09
CA LYS A 192 14.76 -9.30 8.85
C LYS A 192 14.59 -10.38 7.77
N PRO A 193 13.51 -10.33 7.00
CA PRO A 193 13.30 -11.27 5.91
C PRO A 193 14.33 -11.07 4.78
N ASP A 194 14.62 -12.14 4.03
CA ASP A 194 15.31 -12.02 2.74
C ASP A 194 14.32 -11.50 1.68
N ASP A 195 14.58 -10.31 1.15
CA ASP A 195 13.74 -9.70 0.11
C ASP A 195 13.59 -10.58 -1.14
N ALA A 196 14.59 -11.39 -1.49
CA ALA A 196 14.51 -12.29 -2.64
C ALA A 196 13.53 -13.44 -2.38
N ALA A 197 13.61 -14.07 -1.21
CA ALA A 197 12.64 -15.10 -0.82
C ALA A 197 11.22 -14.53 -0.72
N TYR A 198 11.06 -13.29 -0.26
CA TYR A 198 9.79 -12.58 -0.26
C TYR A 198 9.25 -12.29 -1.65
N PHE A 199 10.13 -11.87 -2.56
CA PHE A 199 9.77 -11.67 -3.94
C PHE A 199 9.30 -12.98 -4.58
N ASP A 200 9.98 -14.10 -4.30
CA ASP A 200 9.62 -15.42 -4.84
C ASP A 200 8.23 -15.92 -4.40
N LEU A 201 7.69 -15.44 -3.26
CA LEU A 201 6.31 -15.74 -2.86
C LEU A 201 5.29 -15.32 -3.92
N ILE A 202 5.56 -14.27 -4.71
CA ILE A 202 4.62 -13.86 -5.75
C ILE A 202 4.48 -14.91 -6.85
N ALA A 203 5.53 -15.69 -7.12
CA ALA A 203 5.46 -16.80 -8.07
C ALA A 203 4.61 -17.96 -7.55
N GLN A 204 4.55 -18.13 -6.23
CA GLN A 204 3.70 -19.12 -5.57
C GLN A 204 2.23 -18.66 -5.53
N TRP A 205 1.99 -17.38 -5.27
CA TRP A 205 0.63 -16.81 -5.21
C TRP A 205 0.02 -16.59 -6.60
N ALA A 206 0.84 -16.25 -7.59
CA ALA A 206 0.45 -16.05 -8.99
C ALA A 206 1.35 -16.89 -9.93
N PRO A 207 1.06 -18.19 -10.13
CA PRO A 207 1.85 -19.05 -11.01
C PRO A 207 1.81 -18.66 -12.49
N ASP A 208 0.75 -17.98 -12.93
CA ASP A 208 0.66 -17.42 -14.28
C ASP A 208 1.55 -16.18 -14.44
N ALA A 209 2.45 -16.22 -15.44
CA ALA A 209 3.34 -15.11 -15.77
C ALA A 209 2.59 -13.84 -16.18
N ARG A 210 1.43 -13.95 -16.84
CA ARG A 210 0.61 -12.78 -17.21
C ARG A 210 0.03 -12.10 -15.99
N LEU A 211 -0.43 -12.89 -15.02
CA LEU A 211 -0.91 -12.35 -13.74
C LEU A 211 0.24 -11.67 -12.98
N ARG A 212 1.45 -12.25 -12.95
CA ARG A 212 2.62 -11.59 -12.35
C ARG A 212 2.97 -10.28 -13.05
N HIS A 213 2.94 -10.25 -14.38
CA HIS A 213 3.16 -9.03 -15.15
C HIS A 213 2.16 -7.94 -14.75
N ARG A 214 0.87 -8.29 -14.66
CA ARG A 214 -0.15 -7.36 -14.21
C ARG A 214 0.16 -6.75 -12.84
N ILE A 215 0.50 -7.58 -11.85
CA ILE A 215 0.76 -7.11 -10.47
C ILE A 215 2.04 -6.27 -10.37
N LEU A 216 3.08 -6.61 -11.12
CA LEU A 216 4.41 -6.01 -11.03
C LEU A 216 4.60 -4.83 -12.00
N VAL A 217 3.80 -4.75 -13.07
CA VAL A 217 4.00 -3.81 -14.18
C VAL A 217 2.76 -2.97 -14.46
N ASP A 218 1.65 -3.60 -14.85
CA ASP A 218 0.48 -2.87 -15.39
C ASP A 218 -0.28 -2.13 -14.30
N ASN A 219 -0.63 -2.83 -13.22
CA ASN A 219 -1.36 -2.30 -12.08
C ASN A 219 -0.62 -1.12 -11.41
N PRO A 220 0.67 -1.23 -11.04
CA PRO A 220 1.38 -0.10 -10.45
C PRO A 220 1.57 1.06 -11.44
N ALA A 221 1.65 0.79 -12.75
CA ALA A 221 1.69 1.87 -13.74
C ALA A 221 0.41 2.71 -13.73
N VAL A 222 -0.76 2.06 -13.62
CA VAL A 222 -2.05 2.73 -13.48
C VAL A 222 -2.17 3.45 -12.14
N LEU A 223 -1.93 2.74 -11.02
CA LEU A 223 -2.14 3.28 -9.67
C LEU A 223 -1.22 4.46 -9.34
N TYR A 224 0.03 4.43 -9.80
CA TYR A 224 1.04 5.44 -9.48
C TYR A 224 1.38 6.35 -10.67
N GLY A 225 0.69 6.22 -11.80
CA GLY A 225 0.91 7.04 -12.98
C GLY A 225 2.36 6.97 -13.48
N PHE A 226 2.92 5.76 -13.56
CA PHE A 226 4.20 5.59 -14.25
C PHE A 226 3.98 5.64 -15.76
N PRO A 227 4.93 6.21 -16.53
CA PRO A 227 4.89 6.09 -17.98
C PRO A 227 4.95 4.61 -18.39
N SER A 228 4.40 4.31 -19.57
CA SER A 228 4.55 2.99 -20.19
C SER A 228 6.04 2.67 -20.34
N LEU A 229 6.40 1.41 -20.03
CA LEU A 229 7.73 0.86 -20.31
C LEU A 229 7.93 0.67 -21.81
#